data_AF-A0A8E2EZW4-F1
#
_entry.id   AF-A0A8E2EZW4-F1
#
_cell.length_a   1.000
_cell.length_b   1.000
_cell.length_c   1.000
_cell.angle_alpha   90.00
_cell.angle_beta   90.00
_cell.angle_gamma   90.00
#
_symmetry.space_group_name_H-M   'P 1'
#
loop_
_entity.id
_entity.type
_entity.pdbx_description
1 polymer ?
#
loop_
_entity_poly.entity_id
_entity_poly.type
_entity_poly.pdbx_seq_one_letter_code
_entity_poly.pdbx_strand_id
1 'polypeptide(L)'
;SGGWPSALIAEALSHLQHSGVIVLASAIDWAHIDALTAVLAPESAVLAIEPGQHFNFGIHMGNINQGPLTVEPLMFPDVRANPIVLTILTLVLGLWPVLDIDSGNIALQVEALARQSVHADIDFSRPGFFFMFAVNTPLFDTTAANG
;
A
#
# COMPACT_ATOMS: atom_id res chain seq x y z
N SER A 1 -1.52 -21.23 -17.90
CA SER A 1 -0.63 -20.08 -17.67
C SER A 1 -1.09 -18.93 -18.55
N GLY A 2 -2.03 -18.12 -18.05
CA GLY A 2 -2.47 -16.92 -18.75
C GLY A 2 -1.56 -15.75 -18.35
N GLY A 3 -0.70 -15.31 -19.26
CA GLY A 3 0.04 -14.07 -19.07
C GLY A 3 -0.87 -12.85 -19.22
N TRP A 4 -0.51 -11.76 -18.58
CA TRP A 4 -1.17 -10.47 -18.79
C TRP A 4 -0.96 -9.98 -20.23
N PRO A 5 -1.90 -9.24 -20.83
CA PRO A 5 -1.69 -8.66 -22.16
C PRO A 5 -0.41 -7.83 -22.21
N SER A 6 0.44 -8.04 -23.21
CA SER A 6 1.72 -7.32 -23.33
C SER A 6 1.53 -5.81 -23.43
N ALA A 7 0.45 -5.36 -24.05
CA ALA A 7 0.09 -3.94 -24.14
C ALA A 7 -0.17 -3.32 -22.75
N LEU A 8 -0.88 -4.04 -21.86
CA LEU A 8 -1.14 -3.58 -20.49
C LEU A 8 0.16 -3.44 -19.69
N ILE A 9 1.06 -4.42 -19.83
CA ILE A 9 2.36 -4.39 -19.14
C ILE A 9 3.21 -3.24 -19.68
N ALA A 10 3.27 -3.05 -21.00
CA ALA A 10 4.02 -1.95 -21.61
C ALA A 10 3.49 -0.57 -21.18
N GLU A 11 2.17 -0.42 -21.10
CA GLU A 11 1.52 0.80 -20.60
C GLU A 11 1.88 1.05 -19.13
N ALA A 12 1.76 0.04 -18.27
CA ALA A 12 2.13 0.15 -16.86
C ALA A 12 3.59 0.57 -16.67
N LEU A 13 4.53 -0.06 -17.41
CA LEU A 13 5.95 0.29 -17.36
C LEU A 13 6.21 1.72 -17.84
N SER A 14 5.55 2.13 -18.92
CA SER A 14 5.65 3.51 -19.44
C SER A 14 5.19 4.51 -18.38
N HIS A 15 4.00 4.33 -17.80
CA HIS A 15 3.49 5.26 -16.79
C HIS A 15 4.34 5.28 -15.53
N LEU A 16 4.81 4.13 -15.06
CA LEU A 16 5.66 4.04 -13.88
C LEU A 16 7.01 4.76 -14.11
N GLN A 17 7.63 4.60 -15.29
CA GLN A 17 8.87 5.30 -15.64
C GLN A 17 8.69 6.82 -15.69
N HIS A 18 7.56 7.31 -16.18
CA HIS A 18 7.33 8.75 -16.34
C HIS A 18 6.86 9.45 -15.07
N SER A 19 6.03 8.79 -14.26
CA SER A 19 5.35 9.42 -13.12
C SER A 19 5.76 8.88 -11.76
N GLY A 20 6.43 7.73 -11.70
CA GLY A 20 6.79 7.04 -10.45
C GLY A 20 5.62 6.35 -9.75
N VAL A 21 4.40 6.43 -10.29
CA VAL A 21 3.19 5.84 -9.68
C VAL A 21 2.22 5.31 -10.74
N ILE A 22 1.56 4.20 -10.45
CA ILE A 22 0.46 3.66 -11.25
C ILE A 22 -0.66 3.19 -10.34
N VAL A 23 -1.88 3.11 -10.88
CA VAL A 23 -3.04 2.52 -10.20
C VAL A 23 -3.50 1.32 -11.00
N LEU A 24 -3.55 0.16 -10.36
CA LEU A 24 -4.07 -1.08 -10.95
C LEU A 24 -5.49 -1.32 -10.42
N ALA A 25 -6.48 -0.94 -11.22
CA ALA A 25 -7.88 -1.16 -10.87
C ALA A 25 -8.21 -2.67 -10.90
N SER A 26 -8.99 -3.13 -9.92
CA SER A 26 -9.49 -4.51 -9.83
C SER A 26 -8.37 -5.57 -9.85
N ALA A 27 -7.21 -5.25 -9.27
CA ALA A 27 -6.08 -6.18 -9.17
C ALA A 27 -6.26 -7.26 -8.08
N ILE A 28 -7.23 -7.07 -7.17
CA ILE A 28 -7.47 -7.89 -5.98
C ILE A 28 -8.95 -8.30 -5.96
N ASP A 29 -9.24 -9.50 -5.51
CA ASP A 29 -10.62 -9.95 -5.29
C ASP A 29 -11.29 -9.14 -4.16
N TRP A 30 -12.47 -8.60 -4.43
CA TRP A 30 -13.26 -7.86 -3.44
C TRP A 30 -13.56 -8.69 -2.20
N ALA A 31 -13.73 -10.01 -2.32
CA ALA A 31 -13.95 -10.87 -1.16
C ALA A 31 -12.76 -10.89 -0.19
N HIS A 32 -11.53 -10.74 -0.71
CA HIS A 32 -10.33 -10.63 0.11
C HIS A 32 -10.24 -9.27 0.80
N ILE A 33 -10.62 -8.19 0.10
CA ILE A 33 -10.73 -6.84 0.68
C ILE A 33 -11.77 -6.82 1.81
N ASP A 34 -12.94 -7.43 1.60
CA ASP A 34 -14.00 -7.52 2.61
C ASP A 34 -13.53 -8.30 3.84
N ALA A 35 -12.85 -9.44 3.64
CA ALA A 35 -12.32 -10.27 4.72
C ALA A 35 -11.26 -9.52 5.55
N LEU A 36 -10.36 -8.79 4.90
CA LEU A 36 -9.37 -7.94 5.57
C LEU A 36 -10.05 -6.82 6.37
N THR A 37 -10.99 -6.12 5.74
CA THR A 37 -11.71 -4.99 6.35
C THR A 37 -12.50 -5.43 7.58
N ALA A 38 -13.13 -6.60 7.54
CA ALA A 38 -13.90 -7.14 8.66
C ALA A 38 -13.05 -7.36 9.93
N VAL A 39 -11.74 -7.51 9.80
CA VAL A 39 -10.81 -7.70 10.92
C VAL A 39 -10.04 -6.43 11.26
N LEU A 40 -9.46 -5.77 10.26
CA LEU A 40 -8.59 -4.61 10.46
C LEU A 40 -9.35 -3.34 10.85
N ALA A 41 -10.60 -3.18 10.39
CA ALA A 41 -11.37 -1.98 10.72
C ALA A 41 -11.75 -1.91 12.21
N PRO A 42 -12.27 -2.98 12.86
CA PRO A 42 -12.45 -2.98 14.31
C PRO A 42 -11.14 -2.77 15.09
N GLU A 43 -10.04 -3.38 14.66
CA GLU A 43 -8.72 -3.18 15.29
C GLU A 43 -8.28 -1.72 15.22
N SER A 44 -8.53 -1.04 14.10
CA SER A 44 -8.18 0.37 13.93
C SER A 44 -8.87 1.28 14.97
N ALA A 45 -10.11 0.96 15.35
CA ALA A 45 -10.84 1.72 16.37
C ALA A 45 -10.26 1.50 17.77
N VAL A 46 -9.73 0.31 18.05
CA VAL A 46 -9.02 0.02 19.30
C VAL A 46 -7.69 0.77 19.34
N LEU A 47 -6.90 0.71 18.26
CA LEU A 47 -5.62 1.41 18.13
C LEU A 47 -5.77 2.93 18.26
N ALA A 48 -6.90 3.50 17.79
CA ALA A 48 -7.19 4.92 17.87
C ALA A 48 -7.26 5.47 19.30
N ILE A 49 -7.59 4.63 20.28
CA ILE A 49 -7.73 5.01 21.69
C ILE A 49 -6.60 4.45 22.57
N GLU A 50 -5.69 3.66 22.00
CA GLU A 50 -4.62 3.01 22.75
C GLU A 50 -3.52 4.01 23.16
N PRO A 51 -3.22 4.14 24.46
CA PRO A 51 -2.16 5.03 24.91
C PRO A 51 -0.78 4.60 24.40
N GLY A 52 0.00 5.55 23.89
CA GLY A 52 1.37 5.30 23.44
C GLY A 52 1.49 4.80 22.00
N GLN A 53 0.39 4.77 21.24
CA GLN A 53 0.43 4.42 19.84
C GLN A 53 1.33 5.38 19.03
N HIS A 54 2.06 4.82 18.06
CA HIS A 54 2.90 5.61 17.17
C HIS A 54 2.07 6.25 16.05
N PHE A 55 2.05 7.57 16.02
CA PHE A 55 1.46 8.36 14.95
C PHE A 55 2.54 8.91 14.02
N ASN A 56 2.42 8.63 12.74
CA ASN A 56 3.29 9.19 11.71
C ASN A 56 3.11 10.71 11.67
N PHE A 57 4.19 11.44 11.98
CA PHE A 57 4.22 12.91 12.10
C PHE A 57 3.40 13.48 13.27
N GLY A 58 3.12 12.67 14.29
CA GLY A 58 2.50 13.08 15.56
C GLY A 58 0.98 12.92 15.61
N ILE A 59 0.43 12.90 16.84
CA ILE A 59 -0.97 12.54 17.11
C ILE A 59 -2.00 13.41 16.37
N HIS A 60 -1.69 14.69 16.15
CA HIS A 60 -2.59 15.62 15.45
C HIS A 60 -2.78 15.31 13.96
N MET A 61 -1.92 14.46 13.38
CA MET A 61 -2.05 14.01 11.99
C MET A 61 -3.01 12.84 11.82
N GLY A 62 -3.39 12.15 12.91
CA GLY A 62 -4.33 11.03 12.86
C GLY A 62 -3.86 9.81 12.06
N ASN A 63 -2.60 9.76 11.61
CA ASN A 63 -2.09 8.63 10.82
C ASN A 63 -1.33 7.64 11.73
N ILE A 64 -1.95 6.51 12.03
CA ILE A 64 -1.35 5.46 12.85
C ILE A 64 -0.58 4.49 11.94
N ASN A 65 0.64 4.14 12.33
CA ASN A 65 1.35 3.01 11.75
C ASN A 65 0.82 1.70 12.37
N GLN A 66 0.32 0.81 11.53
CA GLN A 66 -0.16 -0.51 11.92
C GLN A 66 0.87 -1.56 11.49
N GLY A 67 1.21 -2.47 12.41
CA GLY A 67 2.13 -3.58 12.12
C GLY A 67 1.57 -4.57 11.08
N PRO A 68 2.37 -5.56 10.66
CA PRO A 68 1.97 -6.55 9.67
C PRO A 68 0.78 -7.38 10.15
N LEU A 69 -0.09 -7.77 9.21
CA LEU A 69 -1.15 -8.74 9.47
C LEU A 69 -0.55 -10.12 9.76
N THR A 70 -0.80 -10.69 10.94
CA THR A 70 -0.24 -12.01 11.32
C THR A 70 -1.25 -13.15 11.28
N VAL A 71 -2.46 -12.88 10.80
CA VAL A 71 -3.57 -13.84 10.75
C VAL A 71 -3.50 -14.64 9.44
N GLU A 72 -2.99 -15.88 9.52
CA GLU A 72 -2.74 -16.76 8.36
C GLU A 72 -3.93 -16.87 7.38
N PRO A 73 -5.19 -17.06 7.81
CA PRO A 73 -6.33 -17.14 6.88
C PRO A 73 -6.59 -15.86 6.06
N LEU A 74 -5.98 -14.73 6.41
CA LEU A 74 -6.12 -13.45 5.72
C LEU A 74 -4.89 -13.09 4.87
N MET A 75 -3.93 -14.01 4.74
CA MET A 75 -2.73 -13.82 3.92
C MET A 75 -3.01 -14.15 2.45
N PHE A 76 -3.83 -13.33 1.81
CA PHE A 76 -4.23 -13.58 0.42
C PHE A 76 -3.08 -13.32 -0.57
N PRO A 77 -2.78 -14.26 -1.50
CA PRO A 77 -1.69 -14.08 -2.46
C PRO A 77 -1.87 -12.89 -3.40
N ASP A 78 -3.09 -12.56 -3.79
CA ASP A 78 -3.38 -11.38 -4.61
C ASP A 78 -3.22 -10.06 -3.84
N VAL A 79 -3.10 -10.08 -2.53
CA VAL A 79 -2.78 -8.90 -1.70
C VAL A 79 -1.26 -8.81 -1.48
N ARG A 80 -0.63 -9.88 -0.99
CA ARG A 80 0.80 -9.86 -0.60
C ARG A 80 1.79 -10.15 -1.71
N ALA A 81 1.37 -10.92 -2.70
CA ALA A 81 2.22 -11.44 -3.77
C ALA A 81 1.48 -11.34 -5.11
N ASN A 82 0.84 -10.19 -5.35
CA ASN A 82 -0.07 -10.00 -6.47
C ASN A 82 0.62 -10.31 -7.82
N PRO A 83 0.08 -11.23 -8.64
CA PRO A 83 0.74 -11.67 -9.86
C PRO A 83 1.02 -10.57 -10.90
N ILE A 84 0.11 -9.58 -11.07
CA ILE A 84 0.36 -8.46 -12.00
C ILE A 84 1.43 -7.51 -11.44
N VAL A 85 1.38 -7.23 -10.13
CA VAL A 85 2.38 -6.40 -9.45
C VAL A 85 3.75 -7.06 -9.54
N LEU A 86 3.87 -8.35 -9.22
CA LEU A 86 5.14 -9.09 -9.32
C LEU A 86 5.68 -9.13 -10.75
N THR A 87 4.80 -9.22 -11.76
CA THR A 87 5.21 -9.14 -13.16
C THR A 87 5.85 -7.78 -13.47
N ILE A 88 5.21 -6.69 -13.05
CA ILE A 88 5.71 -5.33 -13.26
C ILE A 88 7.01 -5.12 -12.48
N LEU A 89 7.03 -5.45 -11.18
CA LEU A 89 8.21 -5.29 -10.33
C LEU A 89 9.41 -6.11 -10.82
N THR A 90 9.19 -7.33 -11.33
CA THR A 90 10.28 -8.13 -11.90
C THR A 90 10.93 -7.47 -13.12
N LEU A 91 10.15 -6.75 -13.92
CA LEU A 91 10.64 -6.05 -15.10
C LEU A 91 11.39 -4.75 -14.75
N VAL A 92 11.10 -4.16 -13.59
CA VAL A 92 11.66 -2.86 -13.19
C VAL A 92 12.82 -3.00 -12.19
N LEU A 93 12.66 -3.87 -11.19
CA LEU A 93 13.66 -4.12 -10.15
C LEU A 93 14.62 -5.27 -10.48
N GLY A 94 14.29 -6.07 -11.51
CA GLY A 94 15.03 -7.27 -11.86
C GLY A 94 14.41 -8.54 -11.25
N LEU A 95 15.10 -9.67 -11.46
CA LEU A 95 14.61 -10.97 -11.02
C LEU A 95 14.52 -11.04 -9.49
N TRP A 96 13.39 -11.55 -9.01
CA TRP A 96 13.14 -11.90 -7.60
C TRP A 96 12.98 -10.69 -6.67
N PRO A 97 11.99 -9.81 -6.91
CA PRO A 97 11.63 -8.81 -5.91
C PRO A 97 11.21 -9.51 -4.60
N VAL A 98 11.63 -8.94 -3.48
CA VAL A 98 11.32 -9.43 -2.12
C VAL A 98 10.42 -8.42 -1.43
N LEU A 99 9.46 -8.91 -0.66
CA LEU A 99 8.69 -8.10 0.27
C LEU A 99 9.57 -7.80 1.50
N ASP A 100 10.08 -6.57 1.58
CA ASP A 100 10.96 -6.14 2.67
C ASP A 100 10.18 -5.56 3.86
N ILE A 101 9.10 -4.83 3.57
CA ILE A 101 8.25 -4.16 4.57
C ILE A 101 6.80 -4.56 4.35
N ASP A 102 6.16 -5.04 5.41
CA ASP A 102 4.72 -5.32 5.48
C ASP A 102 4.12 -4.54 6.66
N SER A 103 3.32 -3.52 6.35
CA SER A 103 2.70 -2.63 7.33
C SER A 103 1.44 -1.98 6.76
N GLY A 104 0.64 -1.37 7.63
CA GLY A 104 -0.54 -0.59 7.26
C GLY A 104 -0.51 0.84 7.80
N ASN A 105 -1.38 1.66 7.23
CA ASN A 105 -1.63 3.03 7.67
C ASN A 105 -3.12 3.20 7.95
N ILE A 106 -3.46 3.68 9.14
CA ILE A 106 -4.83 4.05 9.50
C ILE A 106 -4.92 5.57 9.47
N ALA A 107 -5.73 6.11 8.56
CA ALA A 107 -6.06 7.53 8.53
C ALA A 107 -7.30 7.79 9.39
N LEU A 108 -7.11 8.32 10.59
CA LEU A 108 -8.20 8.75 11.46
C LEU A 108 -8.71 10.12 11.05
N GLN A 109 -10.02 10.32 11.19
CA GLN A 109 -10.62 11.64 11.07
C GLN A 109 -10.16 12.51 12.26
N VAL A 110 -9.50 13.63 11.95
CA VAL A 110 -9.03 14.62 12.91
C VAL A 110 -9.77 15.95 12.72
N GLU A 111 -9.92 16.74 13.80
CA GLU A 111 -10.72 17.97 13.79
C GLU A 111 -10.11 19.08 12.91
N ALA A 112 -8.78 19.14 12.83
CA ALA A 112 -8.08 20.01 11.90
C ALA A 112 -7.88 19.24 10.59
N LEU A 113 -7.98 19.91 9.43
CA LEU A 113 -7.54 19.37 8.13
C LEU A 113 -6.00 19.24 8.11
N ALA A 114 -5.45 18.52 9.08
CA ALA A 114 -4.04 18.29 9.26
C ALA A 114 -3.58 17.39 8.12
N ARG A 115 -2.54 17.84 7.43
CA ARG A 115 -1.94 17.12 6.31
C ARG A 115 -0.49 16.83 6.66
N GLN A 116 -0.06 15.60 6.42
CA GLN A 116 1.35 15.26 6.51
C GLN A 116 2.16 16.09 5.51
N SER A 117 3.34 16.53 5.93
CA SER A 117 4.29 17.18 5.02
C SER A 117 4.62 16.27 3.85
N VAL A 118 4.90 16.84 2.69
CA VAL A 118 5.40 16.08 1.54
C VAL A 118 6.75 15.45 1.91
N HIS A 119 6.86 14.13 1.76
CA HIS A 119 8.05 13.36 2.07
C HIS A 119 8.17 12.14 1.14
N ALA A 120 9.35 11.53 1.11
CA ALA A 120 9.54 10.19 0.60
C ALA A 120 9.53 9.21 1.78
N ASP A 121 8.96 8.02 1.60
CA ASP A 121 8.93 6.99 2.65
C ASP A 121 10.35 6.56 3.04
N ILE A 122 11.26 6.54 2.07
CA ILE A 122 12.68 6.29 2.30
C ILE A 122 13.51 7.29 1.50
N ASP A 123 14.46 7.93 2.18
CA ASP A 123 15.38 8.90 1.57
C ASP A 123 16.75 8.25 1.30
N PHE A 124 17.15 8.23 0.03
CA PHE A 124 18.47 7.80 -0.41
C PHE A 124 19.06 8.83 -1.36
N SER A 125 20.39 8.90 -1.43
CA SER A 125 21.08 9.66 -2.47
C SER A 125 20.73 9.08 -3.84
N ARG A 126 19.74 9.72 -4.49
CA ARG A 126 19.04 9.30 -5.73
C ARG A 126 19.83 8.32 -6.60
N PRO A 127 19.61 7.00 -6.49
CA PRO A 127 20.09 6.08 -7.50
C PRO A 127 19.41 6.44 -8.83
N GLY A 128 20.14 6.35 -9.93
CA GLY A 128 19.61 6.58 -11.29
C GLY A 128 18.67 5.47 -11.79
N PHE A 129 18.16 4.65 -10.88
CA PHE A 129 17.35 3.46 -11.13
C PHE A 129 16.41 3.20 -9.95
N PHE A 130 15.31 2.50 -10.20
CA PHE A 130 14.40 2.05 -9.15
C PHE A 130 15.01 0.90 -8.36
N PHE A 131 14.93 0.97 -7.04
CA PHE A 131 15.42 -0.09 -6.14
C PHE A 131 14.33 -0.63 -5.21
N MET A 132 13.22 0.11 -5.04
CA MET A 132 12.10 -0.27 -4.20
C MET A 132 10.82 0.43 -4.68
N PHE A 133 9.68 -0.21 -4.45
CA PHE A 133 8.35 0.39 -4.63
C PHE A 133 7.48 0.10 -3.42
N ALA A 134 6.69 1.09 -3.01
CA ALA A 134 5.56 0.88 -2.13
C ALA A 134 4.39 0.30 -2.94
N VAL A 135 3.78 -0.76 -2.43
CA VAL A 135 2.57 -1.37 -3.01
C VAL A 135 1.44 -1.18 -2.00
N ASN A 136 0.57 -0.21 -2.27
CA ASN A 136 -0.53 0.13 -1.37
C ASN A 136 -1.83 -0.55 -1.80
N THR A 137 -2.51 -1.18 -0.84
CA THR A 137 -3.83 -1.78 -1.02
C THR A 137 -4.84 -1.02 -0.15
N PRO A 138 -5.62 -0.09 -0.72
CA PRO A 138 -6.71 0.53 0.03
C PRO A 138 -7.76 -0.51 0.42
N LEU A 139 -8.15 -0.52 1.69
CA LEU A 139 -9.21 -1.40 2.19
C LEU A 139 -10.61 -0.77 2.09
N PHE A 140 -10.66 0.53 1.80
CA PHE A 140 -11.88 1.29 1.59
C PHE A 140 -11.75 2.12 0.31
N ASP A 141 -12.88 2.50 -0.26
CA ASP A 141 -12.93 3.48 -1.34
C ASP A 141 -12.24 4.76 -0.88
N THR A 142 -11.11 5.06 -1.52
CA THR A 142 -10.31 6.25 -1.21
C THR A 142 -10.79 7.41 -2.06
N THR A 143 -11.20 8.49 -1.40
CA THR A 143 -11.74 9.71 -1.99
C THR A 143 -10.98 10.90 -1.43
N ALA A 144 -11.09 12.06 -2.09
CA ALA A 144 -10.51 13.30 -1.56
C ALA A 144 -11.08 13.73 -0.18
N ALA A 145 -12.14 13.08 0.31
CA ALA A 145 -12.78 13.41 1.58
C ALA A 145 -12.38 12.49 2.74
N ASN A 146 -11.81 11.31 2.50
CA ASN A 146 -11.46 10.31 3.52
C ASN A 146 -9.98 9.89 3.50
N GLY A 147 -9.14 10.68 2.83
CA GLY A 147 -7.68 10.59 2.80
C GLY A 147 -7.09 11.90 2.28
#